data_AF-A0A2V9M6E6-F1
#
_entry.id   AF-A0A2V9M6E6-F1
#
_cell.length_a   1.000
_cell.length_b   1.000
_cell.length_c   1.000
_cell.angle_alpha   90.00
_cell.angle_beta   90.00
_cell.angle_gamma   90.00
#
_symmetry.space_group_name_H-M   'P 1'
#
loop_
_entity.id
_entity.type
_entity.pdbx_description
1 polymer ?
#
loop_
_entity_poly.entity_id
_entity_poly.type
_entity_poly.pdbx_seq_one_letter_code
_entity_poly.pdbx_strand_id
1 'polypeptide(L)'
;MLFIRTLIFTLIGPGSITVIIPYFLLSSSINFPLETGRFRLLGIVVILLGALIYFWCAWDFARSGRGTPAPWDPPQMLVSRRLYRKVRNPIFIGMTLVLVGEAIVFQS
;
A
#
# COMPACT_ATOMS: atom_id res chain seq x y z
N MET A 1 -0.63 6.28 -21.15
CA MET A 1 0.04 4.96 -21.04
C MET A 1 0.70 4.72 -19.68
N LEU A 2 1.44 5.67 -19.10
CA LEU A 2 2.07 5.54 -17.78
C LEU A 2 1.10 5.22 -16.63
N PHE A 3 -0.05 5.88 -16.53
CA PHE A 3 -1.05 5.61 -15.48
C PHE A 3 -1.55 4.17 -15.46
N ILE A 4 -1.79 3.58 -16.64
CA ILE A 4 -2.25 2.19 -16.77
C ILE A 4 -1.15 1.23 -16.30
N ARG A 5 0.11 1.49 -16.65
CA ARG A 5 1.26 0.69 -16.19
C ARG A 5 1.44 0.79 -14.67
N THR A 6 1.31 1.97 -14.10
CA THR A 6 1.34 2.17 -12.64
C THR A 6 0.19 1.45 -11.95
N LEU A 7 -1.01 1.46 -12.55
CA LEU A 7 -2.18 0.75 -12.01
C LEU A 7 -1.98 -0.77 -12.02
N ILE A 8 -1.49 -1.31 -13.14
CA ILE A 8 -1.18 -2.75 -13.29
C ILE A 8 -0.09 -3.16 -12.29
N PHE A 9 0.99 -2.39 -12.17
CA PHE A 9 2.03 -2.66 -11.19
C PHE A 9 1.51 -2.57 -9.76
N THR A 10 0.68 -1.57 -9.47
CA THR A 10 0.06 -1.41 -8.15
C THR A 10 -0.79 -2.61 -7.79
N LEU A 11 -1.59 -3.14 -8.74
CA LEU A 11 -2.38 -4.34 -8.51
C LEU A 11 -1.49 -5.58 -8.30
N ILE A 12 -0.50 -5.77 -9.16
CA ILE A 12 0.30 -7.01 -9.20
C ILE A 12 1.39 -7.07 -8.14
N GLY A 13 2.07 -5.96 -7.84
CA GLY A 13 3.14 -5.95 -6.84
C GLY A 13 2.57 -5.69 -5.45
N PRO A 14 2.29 -4.42 -5.10
CA PRO A 14 1.77 -4.04 -3.79
C PRO A 14 0.42 -4.69 -3.47
N GLY A 15 -0.53 -4.70 -4.41
CA GLY A 15 -1.86 -5.28 -4.21
C GLY A 15 -1.83 -6.77 -3.93
N SER A 16 -0.87 -7.51 -4.50
CA SER A 16 -0.66 -8.91 -4.14
C SER A 16 -0.22 -9.05 -2.68
N ILE A 17 0.67 -8.19 -2.21
CA ILE A 17 1.20 -8.24 -0.85
C ILE A 17 0.17 -7.77 0.18
N THR A 18 -0.59 -6.71 -0.13
CA THR A 18 -1.49 -6.05 0.82
C THR A 18 -2.95 -6.47 0.70
N VAL A 19 -3.28 -7.37 -0.23
CA VAL A 19 -4.67 -7.86 -0.39
C VAL A 19 -4.69 -9.36 -0.64
N ILE A 20 -3.98 -9.85 -1.66
CA ILE A 20 -4.07 -11.27 -2.06
C ILE A 20 -3.49 -12.18 -0.96
N ILE A 21 -2.27 -11.92 -0.50
CA ILE A 21 -1.61 -12.73 0.54
C ILE A 21 -2.43 -12.71 1.85
N PRO A 22 -2.82 -11.55 2.41
CA PRO A 22 -3.68 -11.49 3.59
C PRO A 22 -4.98 -12.26 3.38
N TYR A 23 -5.65 -12.06 2.23
CA TYR A 23 -6.89 -12.76 1.92
C TYR A 23 -6.72 -14.29 1.94
N PHE A 24 -5.67 -14.83 1.33
CA PHE A 24 -5.42 -16.27 1.34
C PHE A 24 -5.11 -16.80 2.76
N LEU A 25 -4.31 -16.07 3.54
CA LEU A 25 -3.98 -16.42 4.93
C LEU A 25 -5.23 -16.42 5.83
N LEU A 26 -6.07 -15.40 5.69
CA LEU A 26 -7.34 -15.27 6.41
C LEU A 26 -8.33 -16.35 5.95
N SER A 27 -8.49 -16.58 4.64
CA SER A 27 -9.42 -17.60 4.12
C SER A 27 -9.09 -19.03 4.57
N SER A 28 -7.82 -19.30 4.90
CA SER A 28 -7.35 -20.60 5.38
C SER A 28 -7.50 -20.78 6.90
N SER A 29 -7.79 -19.71 7.63
CA SER A 29 -7.92 -19.72 9.09
C SER A 29 -9.39 -19.90 9.48
N ILE A 30 -9.72 -21.05 10.09
CA ILE A 30 -11.09 -21.57 10.24
C ILE A 30 -11.98 -20.78 11.23
N ASN A 31 -11.43 -19.84 12.02
CA ASN A 31 -12.21 -19.10 13.02
C ASN A 31 -11.74 -17.64 13.15
N PHE A 32 -12.32 -16.72 12.35
CA PHE A 32 -12.31 -15.31 12.73
C PHE A 32 -13.56 -15.04 13.56
N PRO A 33 -13.44 -14.78 14.86
CA PRO A 33 -14.54 -14.17 15.56
C PRO A 33 -14.77 -12.81 14.91
N LEU A 34 -15.88 -12.67 14.16
CA LEU A 34 -16.45 -11.39 13.73
C LEU A 34 -16.95 -10.56 14.94
N GLU A 35 -16.42 -10.84 16.13
CA GLU A 35 -16.53 -10.00 17.30
C GLU A 35 -16.09 -8.60 16.89
N THR A 36 -16.98 -7.65 17.10
CA THR A 36 -16.81 -6.26 16.68
C THR A 36 -15.79 -5.62 17.60
N GLY A 37 -14.52 -5.99 17.42
CA GLY A 37 -13.43 -5.56 18.27
C GLY A 37 -13.34 -4.05 18.24
N ARG A 38 -13.27 -3.43 19.43
CA ARG A 38 -13.18 -1.96 19.62
C ARG A 38 -12.05 -1.31 18.80
N PHE A 39 -11.06 -2.10 18.37
CA PHE A 39 -9.91 -1.67 17.59
C PHE A 39 -10.10 -1.78 16.06
N ARG A 40 -11.18 -2.37 15.58
CA ARG A 40 -11.43 -2.56 14.13
C ARG A 40 -11.50 -1.22 13.39
N LEU A 41 -12.17 -0.22 13.97
CA LEU A 41 -12.24 1.12 13.40
C LEU A 41 -10.83 1.75 13.30
N LEU A 42 -9.99 1.54 14.32
CA LEU A 42 -8.62 2.03 14.32
C LEU A 42 -7.80 1.35 13.21
N GLY A 43 -7.93 0.02 13.05
CA GLY A 43 -7.29 -0.71 11.96
C GLY A 43 -7.72 -0.19 10.58
N ILE A 44 -9.02 0.06 10.35
CA ILE A 44 -9.52 0.65 9.10
C ILE A 44 -8.90 2.05 8.85
N VAL A 45 -8.84 2.90 9.87
CA VAL A 45 -8.21 4.23 9.75
C VAL A 45 -6.73 4.10 9.37
N VAL A 46 -6.01 3.16 9.98
CA VAL A 46 -4.60 2.89 9.67
C VAL A 46 -4.43 2.39 8.22
N ILE A 47 -5.30 1.50 7.75
CA ILE A 47 -5.33 1.04 6.35
C ILE A 47 -5.54 2.23 5.41
N LEU A 48 -6.53 3.08 5.68
CA LEU A 48 -6.85 4.23 4.84
C LEU A 48 -5.68 5.23 4.77
N LEU A 49 -5.00 5.47 5.89
CA LEU A 49 -3.79 6.31 5.93
C LEU A 49 -2.65 5.69 5.11
N GLY A 50 -2.41 4.38 5.24
CA GLY A 50 -1.40 3.67 4.46
C GLY A 50 -1.68 3.73 2.96
N ALA A 51 -2.93 3.49 2.55
CA ALA A 51 -3.38 3.59 1.18
C ALA A 51 -3.22 5.02 0.63
N LEU A 52 -3.59 6.04 1.40
CA LEU A 52 -3.43 7.44 1.01
C LEU A 52 -1.96 7.79 0.76
N ILE A 53 -1.05 7.36 1.64
CA ILE A 53 0.39 7.56 1.47
C ILE A 53 0.88 6.85 0.20
N TYR A 54 0.45 5.61 -0.03
CA TYR A 54 0.81 4.84 -1.22
C TYR A 54 0.36 5.55 -2.50
N PHE A 55 -0.93 5.92 -2.60
CA PHE A 55 -1.47 6.60 -3.77
C PHE A 55 -0.82 7.97 -3.99
N TRP A 56 -0.48 8.69 -2.92
CA TRP A 56 0.24 9.95 -3.04
C TRP A 56 1.66 9.73 -3.60
N CYS A 57 2.37 8.69 -3.15
CA CYS A 57 3.68 8.33 -3.70
C CYS A 57 3.57 7.91 -5.17
N ALA A 58 2.58 7.07 -5.51
CA ALA A 58 2.32 6.65 -6.89
C ALA A 58 2.00 7.83 -7.81
N TRP A 59 1.26 8.82 -7.30
CA TRP A 59 0.99 10.07 -8.00
C TRP A 59 2.25 10.91 -8.23
N ASP A 60 3.10 11.05 -7.20
CA ASP A 60 4.35 11.77 -7.32
C ASP A 60 5.31 11.09 -8.32
N PHE A 61 5.34 9.76 -8.40
CA PHE A 61 6.07 9.02 -9.44
C PHE A 61 5.51 9.26 -10.85
N ALA A 62 4.19 9.14 -11.02
CA ALA A 62 3.54 9.33 -12.32
C ALA A 62 3.73 10.77 -12.84
N ARG A 63 3.66 11.77 -11.94
CA ARG A 63 3.67 13.19 -12.33
C ARG A 63 5.07 13.80 -12.36
N SER A 64 5.94 13.44 -11.42
CA SER A 64 7.29 14.03 -11.29
C SER A 64 8.38 13.11 -11.83
N GLY A 65 8.24 11.79 -11.67
CA GLY A 65 9.24 10.81 -12.11
C GLY A 65 9.16 10.41 -13.58
N ARG A 66 8.02 10.68 -14.25
CA ARG A 66 7.70 10.25 -15.63
C ARG A 66 7.89 8.74 -15.90
N GLY A 67 7.88 7.95 -14.83
CA GLY A 67 8.05 6.51 -14.86
C GLY A 67 7.21 5.89 -13.75
N THR A 68 7.40 4.59 -13.51
CA THR A 68 6.66 3.86 -12.48
C THR A 68 7.60 3.47 -11.35
N PRO A 69 7.08 3.16 -10.15
CA PRO A 69 7.90 2.52 -9.11
C PRO A 69 8.36 1.10 -9.51
N ALA A 70 7.97 0.60 -10.68
CA ALA A 70 8.32 -0.74 -11.13
C ALA A 70 9.76 -0.78 -11.68
N PRO A 71 10.54 -1.84 -11.37
CA PRO A 71 11.93 -1.99 -11.82
C PRO A 71 12.11 -1.96 -13.34
N TRP A 72 11.09 -2.39 -14.09
CA TRP A 72 11.10 -2.49 -15.55
C TRP A 72 10.78 -1.19 -16.28
N ASP A 73 10.32 -0.16 -15.58
CA ASP A 73 10.08 1.18 -16.15
C ASP A 73 10.48 2.24 -15.10
N PRO A 74 11.80 2.32 -14.79
CA PRO A 74 12.30 3.14 -13.69
C PRO A 74 12.01 4.62 -13.93
N PRO A 75 11.83 5.41 -12.87
CA PRO A 75 11.59 6.84 -12.98
C PRO A 75 12.79 7.54 -13.65
N GLN A 76 12.51 8.34 -14.68
CA GLN A 76 13.52 9.11 -15.42
C GLN A 76 14.04 10.30 -14.61
N MET A 77 13.30 10.71 -13.58
CA MET A 77 13.66 11.82 -12.69
C MET A 77 13.52 11.39 -11.23
N LEU A 78 14.51 11.75 -10.42
CA LEU A 78 14.50 11.44 -9.00
C LEU A 78 13.38 12.20 -8.29
N VAL A 79 12.44 11.47 -7.70
CA VAL A 79 11.32 12.06 -6.94
C VAL A 79 11.83 12.41 -5.53
N SER A 80 12.27 13.66 -5.32
CA SER A 80 12.75 14.15 -4.02
C SER A 80 11.79 15.12 -3.32
N ARG A 81 10.56 15.25 -3.83
CA ARG A 81 9.58 16.22 -3.33
C ARG A 81 8.66 15.61 -2.27
N ARG A 82 8.11 16.47 -1.38
CA ARG A 82 7.09 16.15 -0.37
C ARG A 82 7.51 15.04 0.61
N LEU A 83 6.84 13.88 0.58
CA LEU A 83 7.11 12.74 1.48
C LEU A 83 8.54 12.22 1.32
N TYR A 84 9.06 12.27 0.08
CA TYR A 84 10.44 11.90 -0.23
C TYR A 84 11.50 12.86 0.34
N ARG A 85 11.10 14.04 0.86
CA ARG A 85 12.02 14.92 1.61
C ARG A 85 12.30 14.41 3.02
N LYS A 86 11.36 13.67 3.61
CA LYS A 86 11.47 13.19 4.99
C LYS A 86 12.09 11.79 5.06
N VAL A 87 11.71 10.91 4.14
CA VAL A 87 12.18 9.52 4.10
C VAL A 87 12.50 9.14 2.66
N ARG A 88 13.54 8.33 2.44
CA ARG A 88 13.95 7.88 1.10
C ARG A 88 12.88 7.00 0.43
N ASN A 89 12.12 6.25 1.22
CA ASN A 89 11.22 5.18 0.79
C ASN A 89 9.83 5.26 1.47
N PRO A 90 9.08 6.38 1.33
CA PRO A 90 7.77 6.57 1.96
C PRO A 90 6.69 5.60 1.45
N ILE A 91 6.86 5.06 0.23
CA ILE A 91 5.92 4.07 -0.34
C ILE A 91 5.83 2.79 0.50
N PHE A 92 6.95 2.36 1.09
CA PHE A 92 6.99 1.19 1.97
C PHE A 92 6.33 1.47 3.32
N ILE A 93 6.41 2.71 3.82
CA ILE A 93 5.66 3.12 5.02
C ILE A 93 4.16 2.97 4.78
N GLY A 94 3.68 3.41 3.61
CA GLY A 94 2.28 3.23 3.23
C GLY A 94 1.86 1.75 3.22
N MET A 95 2.66 0.88 2.59
CA MET A 95 2.38 -0.57 2.56
C MET A 95 2.42 -1.21 3.95
N THR A 96 3.40 -0.88 4.77
CA THR A 96 3.47 -1.39 6.15
C THR A 96 2.27 -0.95 6.98
N LEU A 97 1.82 0.29 6.83
CA LEU A 97 0.60 0.75 7.51
C LEU A 97 -0.63 -0.05 7.07
N VAL A 98 -0.78 -0.36 5.78
CA VAL A 98 -1.88 -1.23 5.33
C VAL A 98 -1.82 -2.59 6.02
N LEU A 99 -0.66 -3.26 6.02
CA LEU A 99 -0.50 -4.58 6.66
C LEU A 99 -0.73 -4.53 8.17
N VAL A 100 -0.24 -3.50 8.86
CA VAL A 100 -0.48 -3.31 10.30
C VAL A 100 -1.97 -3.07 10.57
N GLY A 101 -2.63 -2.28 9.73
CA GLY A 101 -4.05 -2.04 9.84
C GLY A 101 -4.88 -3.30 9.62
N GLU A 102 -4.49 -4.15 8.67
CA GLU A 102 -5.09 -5.49 8.48
C GLU A 102 -4.90 -6.36 9.71
N ALA A 103 -3.68 -6.45 10.26
CA ALA A 103 -3.43 -7.20 11.50
C ALA A 103 -4.28 -6.70 12.68
N ILE A 104 -4.52 -5.40 12.79
CA ILE A 104 -5.42 -4.82 13.82
C ILE A 104 -6.90 -5.18 13.55
N VAL A 105 -7.33 -5.14 12.28
CA VAL A 105 -8.71 -5.48 11.89
C VAL A 105 -9.01 -6.96 12.13
N PHE A 106 -8.06 -7.84 11.81
CA PHE A 106 -8.21 -9.28 11.88
C PHE A 106 -7.67 -9.90 13.19
N GLN A 107 -7.03 -9.10 14.04
CA GLN A 107 -6.43 -9.50 15.33
C GLN A 107 -5.49 -10.71 15.20
N SER A 108 -4.64 -10.69 14.17
CA SER A 108 -3.73 -11.77 13.76
C SER A 108 -2.25 -11.45 14.02
#